data_AF-A0ABD2ZCU4-F1
#
_entry.id   AF-A0ABD2ZCU4-F1
#
_cell.length_a   1.000
_cell.length_b   1.000
_cell.length_c   1.000
_cell.angle_alpha   90.00
_cell.angle_beta   90.00
_cell.angle_gamma   90.00
#
_symmetry.space_group_name_H-M   'P 1'
#
loop_
_entity.id
_entity.type
_entity.pdbx_description
1 polymer ?
#
loop_
_entity_poly.entity_id
_entity_poly.type
_entity_poly.pdbx_seq_one_letter_code
_entity_poly.pdbx_strand_id
1 'polypeptide(L)'
;MGLLTNRVERSEIRAGDHIYTYRAVFAYSHHGIFVGGSKVVHFTRVETPNHSDDDEEMIALPSSCPIFPDCGFRQPKSGVVLSCLDCFLQNGSLYSFEYGVTPSVFLAKVRGGTCTTAPSDPPEAVIHRAMYLLQNGFGNYDVFQNNCEDFTLYCKTGLLTVDSLGVGRSGQASSVIGAPLAALLSSPLKLLMPSPVGVATVTAGMYCMSRYATDIGVRTDVIKVAVEDLAVNLGWPVSNEVEIEEITR
;
A
#
# COMPACT_ATOMS: atom_id res chain seq x y z
N MET A 1 1.51 -1.36 22.65
CA MET A 1 0.99 -0.53 21.56
C MET A 1 -0.11 0.37 22.11
N GLY A 2 0.07 1.69 22.03
CA GLY A 2 -0.82 2.67 22.66
C GLY A 2 -1.98 3.08 21.75
N LEU A 3 -3.12 3.43 22.34
CA LEU A 3 -4.31 3.88 21.61
C LEU A 3 -4.06 5.12 20.72
N LEU A 4 -3.00 5.88 21.01
CA LEU A 4 -2.73 7.20 20.43
C LEU A 4 -1.66 7.21 19.32
N THR A 5 -0.76 6.22 19.28
CA THR A 5 0.30 6.18 18.28
C THR A 5 0.79 4.76 18.04
N ASN A 6 1.06 4.46 16.77
CA ASN A 6 1.69 3.23 16.30
C ASN A 6 3.22 3.29 16.34
N ARG A 7 3.80 4.37 16.89
CA ARG A 7 5.24 4.55 16.97
C ARG A 7 5.85 3.46 17.86
N VAL A 8 6.94 2.87 17.41
CA VAL A 8 7.66 1.81 18.11
C VAL A 8 9.16 2.06 18.07
N GLU A 9 9.87 1.53 19.06
CA GLU A 9 11.32 1.49 19.09
C GLU A 9 11.87 0.30 18.29
N ARG A 10 13.13 0.39 17.87
CA ARG A 10 13.79 -0.66 17.06
C ARG A 10 13.87 -2.01 17.76
N SER A 11 13.90 -2.02 19.10
CA SER A 11 13.91 -3.24 19.91
C SER A 11 12.55 -3.93 19.97
N GLU A 12 11.47 -3.25 19.59
CA GLU A 12 10.10 -3.78 19.66
C GLU A 12 9.66 -4.49 18.37
N ILE A 13 10.37 -4.27 17.25
CA ILE A 13 10.05 -4.89 15.97
C ILE A 13 10.70 -6.26 15.81
N ARG A 14 10.00 -7.18 15.15
CA ARG A 14 10.41 -8.56 14.89
C ARG A 14 10.29 -8.87 13.40
N ALA A 15 11.08 -9.83 12.93
CA ALA A 15 11.00 -10.27 11.54
C ALA A 15 9.56 -10.71 11.21
N GLY A 16 9.02 -10.26 10.08
CA GLY A 16 7.62 -10.42 9.69
C GLY A 16 6.71 -9.24 10.07
N ASP A 17 7.21 -8.23 10.79
CA ASP A 17 6.44 -7.02 11.09
C ASP A 17 6.27 -6.13 9.85
N HIS A 18 5.05 -5.61 9.70
CA HIS A 18 4.76 -4.55 8.75
C HIS A 18 5.05 -3.22 9.45
N ILE A 19 6.11 -2.56 8.99
CA ILE A 19 6.54 -1.27 9.50
C ILE A 19 6.27 -0.17 8.47
N TYR A 20 6.14 1.05 8.95
CA TYR A 20 6.01 2.21 8.08
C TYR A 20 6.68 3.45 8.68
N THR A 21 6.96 4.41 7.82
CA THR A 21 7.45 5.75 8.19
C THR A 21 6.66 6.80 7.43
N TYR A 22 6.44 7.96 8.04
CA TYR A 22 5.82 9.09 7.35
C TYR A 22 6.86 9.86 6.54
N ARG A 23 6.51 10.23 5.31
CA ARG A 23 7.32 11.05 4.41
C ARG A 23 6.61 12.35 4.03
N ALA A 24 7.36 13.29 3.46
CA ALA A 24 6.88 14.60 3.00
C ALA A 24 5.98 15.30 4.04
N VAL A 25 6.50 15.50 5.26
CA VAL A 25 5.78 16.15 6.37
C VAL A 25 4.40 15.50 6.63
N PHE A 26 4.37 14.18 6.76
CA PHE A 26 3.15 13.40 6.98
C PHE A 26 2.14 13.43 5.82
N ALA A 27 2.54 13.81 4.60
CA ALA A 27 1.68 13.71 3.42
C ALA A 27 1.40 12.24 3.04
N TYR A 28 2.32 11.32 3.32
CA TYR A 28 2.12 9.90 3.08
C TYR A 28 2.90 9.01 4.04
N SER A 29 2.53 7.73 4.10
CA SER A 29 3.29 6.66 4.75
C SER A 29 3.96 5.77 3.72
N HIS A 30 5.20 5.40 3.97
CA HIS A 30 5.94 4.43 3.17
C HIS A 30 6.06 3.12 3.96
N HIS A 31 5.61 2.03 3.36
CA HIS A 31 5.37 0.75 4.02
C HIS A 31 6.41 -0.30 3.61
N GLY A 32 6.76 -1.19 4.54
CA GLY A 32 7.68 -2.31 4.28
C GLY A 32 7.54 -3.46 5.27
N ILE A 33 8.06 -4.63 4.89
CA ILE A 33 8.17 -5.80 5.75
C ILE A 33 9.58 -5.84 6.33
N PHE A 34 9.69 -5.78 7.65
CA PHE A 34 10.96 -6.02 8.34
C PHE A 34 11.30 -7.50 8.29
N VAL A 35 12.45 -7.86 7.71
CA VAL A 35 12.86 -9.27 7.52
C VAL A 35 13.98 -9.69 8.48
N GLY A 36 14.28 -8.86 9.48
CA GLY A 36 15.35 -9.08 10.46
C GLY A 36 16.70 -8.53 10.02
N GLY A 37 17.69 -8.53 10.93
CA GLY A 37 19.06 -8.09 10.62
C GLY A 37 19.17 -6.67 10.05
N SER A 38 18.32 -5.75 10.54
CA SER A 38 18.20 -4.36 10.06
C SER A 38 17.80 -4.23 8.58
N LYS A 39 17.09 -5.22 8.02
CA LYS A 39 16.65 -5.22 6.61
C LYS A 39 15.14 -5.13 6.47
N VAL A 40 14.71 -4.45 5.41
CA VAL A 40 13.33 -4.19 5.07
C VAL A 40 13.12 -4.47 3.59
N VAL A 41 12.12 -5.28 3.25
CA VAL A 41 11.65 -5.44 1.88
C VAL A 41 10.45 -4.53 1.67
N HIS A 42 10.47 -3.70 0.64
CA HIS A 42 9.41 -2.74 0.38
C HIS A 42 9.23 -2.48 -1.12
N PHE A 43 8.06 -2.00 -1.51
CA PHE A 43 7.76 -1.64 -2.89
C PHE A 43 8.04 -0.15 -3.15
N THR A 44 8.62 0.17 -4.30
CA THR A 44 8.96 1.52 -4.77
C THR A 44 8.71 1.62 -6.27
N ARG A 45 8.65 2.85 -6.81
CA ARG A 45 8.59 3.08 -8.25
C ARG A 45 9.82 2.50 -8.96
N VAL A 46 9.60 1.87 -10.11
CA VAL A 46 10.65 1.60 -11.11
C VAL A 46 10.70 2.80 -12.03
N GLU A 47 11.84 3.49 -12.10
CA GLU A 47 12.04 4.50 -13.14
C GLU A 47 12.23 3.79 -14.48
N THR A 48 11.28 3.97 -15.40
CA THR A 48 11.47 3.58 -16.80
C THR A 48 12.19 4.72 -17.53
N PRO A 49 13.30 4.47 -18.24
CA PRO A 49 14.15 5.54 -18.82
C PRO A 49 13.50 6.41 -19.92
N ASN A 50 12.24 6.21 -20.27
CA ASN A 50 11.58 6.91 -21.39
C ASN A 50 10.27 7.55 -20.93
N HIS A 51 10.35 8.76 -20.37
CA HIS A 51 9.41 9.83 -20.66
C HIS A 51 10.03 11.15 -20.16
N SER A 52 10.32 12.02 -21.12
CA SER A 52 10.79 13.39 -20.95
C SER A 52 9.71 14.28 -20.33
N ASP A 53 10.20 15.26 -19.54
CA ASP A 53 9.58 16.54 -19.17
C ASP A 53 8.33 16.47 -18.29
N ASP A 54 8.52 16.57 -16.97
CA ASP A 54 8.15 17.76 -16.19
C ASP A 54 8.58 17.58 -14.72
N ASP A 55 9.05 18.68 -14.13
CA ASP A 55 9.61 18.77 -12.78
C ASP A 55 8.63 18.27 -11.70
N GLU A 56 8.94 17.18 -10.98
CA GLU A 56 8.59 17.03 -9.56
C GLU A 56 9.32 15.86 -8.86
N GLU A 57 10.03 16.22 -7.80
CA GLU A 57 10.72 15.43 -6.77
C GLU A 57 11.44 14.12 -7.16
N MET A 58 12.71 14.29 -7.56
CA MET A 58 13.78 13.30 -7.45
C MET A 58 13.76 12.61 -6.08
N ILE A 59 13.21 11.39 -5.98
CA ILE A 59 13.63 10.47 -4.91
C ILE A 59 15.01 9.99 -5.31
N ALA A 60 16.02 10.83 -5.07
CA ALA A 60 17.41 10.44 -5.17
C ALA A 60 17.57 9.15 -4.36
N LEU A 61 17.79 8.02 -5.05
CA LEU A 61 18.30 6.83 -4.40
C LEU A 61 19.51 7.28 -3.59
N PRO A 62 19.52 7.08 -2.26
CA PRO A 62 20.64 7.53 -1.47
C PRO A 62 21.91 6.96 -2.09
N SER A 63 22.92 7.83 -2.22
CA SER A 63 24.31 7.44 -2.42
C SER A 63 24.57 6.13 -1.69
N SER A 64 25.16 5.17 -2.41
CA SER A 64 25.45 3.79 -1.95
C SER A 64 25.45 3.64 -0.43
N CYS A 65 24.54 2.83 0.13
CA CYS A 65 24.46 2.62 1.57
C CYS A 65 25.84 2.21 2.11
N PRO A 66 26.46 3.00 3.01
CA PRO A 66 27.84 2.74 3.42
C PRO A 66 27.97 1.52 4.34
N ILE A 67 26.86 1.07 4.95
CA ILE A 67 26.85 0.05 6.01
C ILE A 67 26.41 -1.32 5.47
N PHE A 68 25.48 -1.35 4.51
CA PHE A 68 24.87 -2.58 4.01
C PHE A 68 25.09 -2.70 2.50
N PRO A 69 26.01 -3.56 2.04
CA PRO A 69 26.34 -3.71 0.61
C PRO A 69 25.16 -4.15 -0.26
N ASP A 70 24.19 -4.85 0.33
CA ASP A 70 22.97 -5.34 -0.31
C ASP A 70 21.79 -4.35 -0.24
N CYS A 71 21.96 -3.21 0.44
CA CYS A 71 20.92 -2.19 0.53
C CYS A 71 20.73 -1.49 -0.82
N GLY A 72 19.48 -1.45 -1.27
CA GLY A 72 19.10 -1.01 -2.61
C GLY A 72 18.97 -2.15 -3.61
N PHE A 73 19.24 -3.41 -3.21
CA PHE A 73 19.09 -4.56 -4.09
C PHE A 73 17.65 -4.67 -4.59
N ARG A 74 17.50 -4.84 -5.91
CA ARG A 74 16.24 -5.09 -6.60
C ARG A 74 16.51 -5.86 -7.89
N GLN A 75 15.53 -6.63 -8.34
CA GLN A 75 15.58 -7.25 -9.65
C GLN A 75 15.36 -6.21 -10.76
N PRO A 76 15.90 -6.42 -11.97
CA PRO A 76 15.61 -5.57 -13.11
C PRO A 76 14.10 -5.45 -13.35
N LYS A 77 13.61 -4.23 -13.60
CA LYS A 77 12.19 -3.92 -13.82
C LYS A 77 11.25 -4.26 -12.64
N SER A 78 11.78 -4.59 -11.46
CA SER A 78 10.99 -4.82 -10.25
C SER A 78 10.96 -3.59 -9.34
N GLY A 79 9.75 -3.26 -8.86
CA GLY A 79 9.56 -2.23 -7.84
C GLY A 79 9.90 -2.69 -6.43
N VAL A 80 10.10 -4.00 -6.21
CA VAL A 80 10.41 -4.55 -4.88
C VAL A 80 11.90 -4.41 -4.60
N VAL A 81 12.22 -3.81 -3.44
CA VAL A 81 13.58 -3.43 -3.03
C VAL A 81 13.88 -3.98 -1.65
N LEU A 82 15.11 -4.46 -1.48
CA LEU A 82 15.71 -4.73 -0.19
C LEU A 82 16.53 -3.52 0.26
N SER A 83 16.18 -2.94 1.40
CA SER A 83 16.92 -1.81 1.99
C SER A 83 17.29 -2.11 3.44
N CYS A 84 18.30 -1.41 3.96
CA CYS A 84 18.48 -1.36 5.40
C CYS A 84 17.40 -0.49 6.05
N LEU A 85 17.20 -0.68 7.36
CA LEU A 85 16.19 0.05 8.13
C LEU A 85 16.42 1.57 8.09
N ASP A 86 17.67 2.03 8.13
CA ASP A 86 17.99 3.46 8.12
C ASP A 86 17.66 4.12 6.78
N CYS A 87 18.04 3.48 5.67
CA CYS A 87 17.69 3.94 4.33
C CYS A 87 16.18 3.88 4.07
N PHE A 88 15.49 2.88 4.63
CA PHE A 88 14.03 2.83 4.61
C PHE A 88 13.43 4.01 5.36
N LEU A 89 13.93 4.35 6.55
CA LEU A 89 13.37 5.43 7.37
C LEU A 89 13.66 6.84 6.83
N GLN A 90 14.81 7.07 6.17
CA GLN A 90 15.27 8.41 5.75
C GLN A 90 15.17 9.46 6.87
N ASN A 91 15.67 9.13 8.07
CA ASN A 91 15.55 9.93 9.31
C ASN A 91 14.10 10.09 9.85
N GLY A 92 13.12 9.43 9.24
CA GLY A 92 11.76 9.37 9.75
C GLY A 92 11.61 8.50 11.01
N SER A 93 10.45 8.60 11.65
CA SER A 93 10.11 7.78 12.81
C SER A 93 9.59 6.40 12.38
N LEU A 94 9.88 5.39 13.18
CA LEU A 94 9.43 4.01 12.98
C LEU A 94 8.05 3.80 13.58
N TYR A 95 7.14 3.22 12.79
CA TYR A 95 5.81 2.83 13.22
C TYR A 95 5.54 1.38 12.82
N SER A 96 4.66 0.70 13.56
CA SER A 96 4.22 -0.66 13.26
C SER A 96 2.71 -0.70 12.95
N PHE A 97 2.35 -1.39 11.88
CA PHE A 97 0.97 -1.51 11.40
C PHE A 97 0.21 -2.58 12.19
N GLU A 98 -1.02 -2.28 12.62
CA GLU A 98 -1.80 -3.18 13.47
C GLU A 98 -2.74 -4.08 12.65
N TYR A 99 -2.76 -5.38 12.96
CA TYR A 99 -3.63 -6.38 12.33
C TYR A 99 -4.63 -6.93 13.33
N GLY A 100 -5.78 -7.40 12.84
CA GLY A 100 -6.82 -8.00 13.67
C GLY A 100 -7.42 -7.04 14.69
N VAL A 101 -7.41 -5.73 14.41
CA VAL A 101 -8.01 -4.76 15.33
C VAL A 101 -9.54 -4.88 15.32
N THR A 102 -10.17 -4.56 16.44
CA THR A 102 -11.63 -4.54 16.50
C THR A 102 -12.20 -3.42 15.61
N PRO A 103 -13.43 -3.54 15.09
CA PRO A 103 -14.07 -2.47 14.33
C PRO A 103 -14.10 -1.13 15.07
N SER A 104 -14.27 -1.14 16.40
CA SER A 104 -14.21 0.06 17.23
C SER A 104 -12.83 0.73 17.22
N VAL A 105 -11.75 -0.06 17.32
CA VAL A 105 -10.37 0.48 17.24
C VAL A 105 -10.09 1.00 15.83
N PHE A 106 -10.51 0.26 14.81
CA PHE A 106 -10.38 0.68 13.42
C PHE A 106 -11.07 2.03 13.20
N LEU A 107 -12.35 2.17 13.57
CA LEU A 107 -13.13 3.40 13.40
C LEU A 107 -12.57 4.58 14.22
N ALA A 108 -11.98 4.31 15.39
CA ALA A 108 -11.35 5.34 16.23
C ALA A 108 -10.04 5.90 15.63
N LYS A 109 -9.30 5.11 14.83
CA LYS A 109 -8.13 5.60 14.11
C LYS A 109 -8.56 6.35 12.85
N VAL A 110 -8.57 7.67 12.95
CA VAL A 110 -8.99 8.58 11.87
C VAL A 110 -8.05 8.52 10.66
N ARG A 111 -6.78 8.14 10.84
CA ARG A 111 -5.79 8.07 9.77
C ARG A 111 -5.72 6.67 9.16
N GLY A 112 -5.98 6.58 7.85
CA GLY A 112 -5.80 5.36 7.06
C GLY A 112 -4.36 4.86 7.03
N GLY A 113 -4.16 3.60 6.62
CA GLY A 113 -2.84 2.97 6.49
C GLY A 113 -2.10 2.75 7.81
N THR A 114 -2.82 2.57 8.92
CA THR A 114 -2.22 2.33 10.24
C THR A 114 -2.68 1.01 10.88
N CYS A 115 -3.83 0.49 10.45
CA CYS A 115 -4.39 -0.76 10.95
C CYS A 115 -5.37 -1.38 9.96
N THR A 116 -5.68 -2.66 10.16
CA THR A 116 -6.74 -3.40 9.47
C THR A 116 -7.44 -4.37 10.42
N THR A 117 -8.71 -4.68 10.14
CA THR A 117 -9.43 -5.74 10.89
C THR A 117 -9.03 -7.15 10.44
N ALA A 118 -8.37 -7.29 9.29
CA ALA A 118 -7.85 -8.57 8.84
C ALA A 118 -6.74 -9.11 9.78
N PRO A 119 -6.75 -10.41 10.12
CA PRO A 119 -5.65 -11.02 10.84
C PRO A 119 -4.40 -11.14 9.96
N SER A 120 -3.22 -11.10 10.57
CA SER A 120 -1.96 -11.44 9.90
C SER A 120 -1.75 -12.94 9.88
N ASP A 121 -1.16 -13.45 8.81
CA ASP A 121 -0.55 -14.78 8.76
C ASP A 121 0.72 -14.83 9.64
N PRO A 122 1.24 -16.05 9.94
CA PRO A 122 2.47 -16.24 10.72
C PRO A 122 3.70 -15.58 10.08
N PRO A 123 4.69 -15.12 10.87
CA PRO A 123 5.87 -14.42 10.38
C PRO A 123 6.62 -15.15 9.27
N GLU A 124 6.70 -16.48 9.32
CA GLU A 124 7.40 -17.30 8.33
C GLU A 124 6.75 -17.17 6.95
N ALA A 125 5.42 -17.19 6.88
CA ALA A 125 4.68 -16.99 5.63
C ALA A 125 4.85 -15.56 5.11
N VAL A 126 4.87 -14.57 6.02
CA VAL A 126 5.06 -13.16 5.66
C VAL A 126 6.44 -12.92 5.04
N ILE A 127 7.49 -13.42 5.70
CA ILE A 127 8.87 -13.30 5.24
C ILE A 127 9.04 -14.05 3.92
N HIS A 128 8.45 -15.25 3.80
CA HIS A 128 8.46 -16.02 2.57
C HIS A 128 7.90 -15.20 1.40
N ARG A 129 6.70 -14.61 1.55
CA ARG A 129 6.09 -13.77 0.52
C ARG A 129 6.94 -12.57 0.16
N ALA A 130 7.44 -11.83 1.15
CA ALA A 130 8.25 -10.64 0.91
C ALA A 130 9.54 -10.98 0.14
N MET A 131 10.25 -12.03 0.55
CA MET A 131 11.49 -12.46 -0.11
C MET A 131 11.23 -13.07 -1.49
N TYR A 132 10.13 -13.80 -1.67
CA TYR A 132 9.75 -14.36 -2.96
C TYR A 132 9.45 -13.24 -3.97
N LEU A 133 8.72 -12.20 -3.55
CA LEU A 133 8.41 -11.04 -4.39
C LEU A 133 9.62 -10.14 -4.64
N LEU A 134 10.61 -10.11 -3.74
CA LEU A 134 11.90 -9.47 -4.02
C LEU A 134 12.61 -10.12 -5.22
N GLN A 135 12.50 -11.45 -5.36
CA GLN A 135 13.14 -12.20 -6.43
C GLN A 135 12.32 -12.24 -7.72
N ASN A 136 10.99 -12.20 -7.64
CA ASN A 136 10.10 -12.41 -8.79
C ASN A 136 9.30 -11.17 -9.20
N GLY A 137 9.32 -10.11 -8.39
CA GLY A 137 8.51 -8.91 -8.57
C GLY A 137 7.08 -9.06 -8.02
N PHE A 138 6.40 -7.92 -7.90
CA PHE A 138 5.02 -7.81 -7.39
C PHE A 138 4.04 -7.20 -8.43
N GLY A 139 4.52 -6.99 -9.66
CA GLY A 139 3.75 -6.44 -10.78
C GLY A 139 4.01 -4.95 -11.05
N ASN A 140 3.57 -4.48 -12.23
CA ASN A 140 3.63 -3.08 -12.66
C ASN A 140 2.22 -2.48 -12.63
N TYR A 141 1.93 -1.65 -11.63
CA TYR A 141 0.75 -0.79 -11.61
C TYR A 141 1.17 0.64 -11.26
N ASP A 142 0.42 1.60 -11.82
CA ASP A 142 0.68 3.04 -11.73
C ASP A 142 0.78 3.56 -10.29
N VAL A 143 1.57 4.62 -10.15
CA VAL A 143 2.33 4.97 -8.96
C VAL A 143 1.60 6.01 -8.12
N PHE A 144 1.11 5.65 -6.93
CA PHE A 144 1.09 6.47 -5.70
C PHE A 144 0.71 5.59 -4.49
N GLN A 145 1.15 5.98 -3.29
CA GLN A 145 0.87 5.52 -1.90
C GLN A 145 0.29 4.10 -1.65
N ASN A 146 -0.78 3.71 -2.35
CA ASN A 146 -1.49 2.43 -2.23
C ASN A 146 -0.59 1.21 -2.52
N ASN A 147 0.36 1.28 -3.46
CA ASN A 147 1.10 0.07 -3.88
C ASN A 147 2.03 -0.50 -2.80
N CYS A 148 2.62 0.34 -1.95
CA CYS A 148 3.47 -0.14 -0.85
C CYS A 148 2.64 -0.69 0.32
N GLU A 149 1.46 -0.10 0.58
CA GLU A 149 0.48 -0.64 1.52
C GLU A 149 -0.12 -1.95 1.00
N ASP A 150 -0.49 -2.04 -0.28
CA ASP A 150 -1.00 -3.25 -0.93
C ASP A 150 0.05 -4.38 -0.91
N PHE A 151 1.31 -4.06 -1.22
CA PHE A 151 2.41 -5.00 -1.11
C PHE A 151 2.53 -5.59 0.29
N THR A 152 2.52 -4.74 1.31
CA THR A 152 2.66 -5.18 2.69
C THR A 152 1.40 -5.87 3.22
N LEU A 153 0.20 -5.42 2.85
CA LEU A 153 -1.06 -6.10 3.15
C LEU A 153 -1.10 -7.49 2.53
N TYR A 154 -0.72 -7.64 1.26
CA TYR A 154 -0.59 -8.94 0.61
C TYR A 154 0.45 -9.81 1.32
N CYS A 155 1.64 -9.27 1.59
CA CYS A 155 2.66 -10.00 2.34
C CYS A 155 2.17 -10.43 3.72
N LYS A 156 1.28 -9.69 4.38
CA LYS A 156 0.78 -10.03 5.72
C LYS A 156 -0.43 -10.96 5.71
N THR A 157 -1.28 -10.92 4.70
CA THR A 157 -2.58 -11.60 4.70
C THR A 157 -2.73 -12.67 3.61
N GLY A 158 -1.92 -12.58 2.56
CA GLY A 158 -2.08 -13.31 1.31
C GLY A 158 -3.30 -12.88 0.48
N LEU A 159 -3.99 -11.80 0.88
CA LEU A 159 -5.22 -11.33 0.23
C LEU A 159 -4.91 -10.32 -0.88
N LEU A 160 -5.60 -10.48 -2.01
CA LEU A 160 -5.63 -9.53 -3.12
C LEU A 160 -7.08 -9.15 -3.42
N THR A 161 -7.28 -7.89 -3.81
CA THR A 161 -8.59 -7.38 -4.23
C THR A 161 -8.88 -7.81 -5.67
N VAL A 162 -10.02 -8.47 -5.88
CA VAL A 162 -10.50 -8.88 -7.20
C VAL A 162 -11.17 -7.66 -7.86
N ASP A 163 -10.39 -6.85 -8.58
CA ASP A 163 -10.98 -5.85 -9.47
C ASP A 163 -11.12 -6.46 -10.87
N SER A 164 -12.34 -6.42 -11.42
CA SER A 164 -12.67 -6.88 -12.78
C SER A 164 -12.01 -6.04 -13.91
N LEU A 165 -11.00 -5.23 -13.59
CA LEU A 165 -10.20 -4.44 -14.53
C LEU A 165 -8.77 -4.10 -14.04
N GLY A 166 -8.29 -4.65 -12.93
CA GLY A 166 -6.89 -4.43 -12.47
C GLY A 166 -6.77 -4.13 -10.97
N VAL A 167 -5.77 -4.76 -10.36
CA VAL A 167 -5.51 -4.82 -8.91
C VAL A 167 -5.25 -3.43 -8.30
N GLY A 168 -5.87 -3.12 -7.15
CA GLY A 168 -5.32 -2.16 -6.18
C GLY A 168 -6.25 -1.02 -5.76
N ARG A 169 -6.95 -1.19 -4.62
CA ARG A 169 -7.44 -0.08 -3.79
C ARG A 169 -7.40 -0.45 -2.30
N SER A 170 -6.30 -0.13 -1.61
CA SER A 170 -6.22 -0.07 -0.13
C SER A 170 -6.61 1.31 0.41
N GLY A 171 -6.80 1.37 1.73
CA GLY A 171 -7.60 2.35 2.48
C GLY A 171 -7.18 3.82 2.45
N GLN A 172 -6.21 4.23 1.61
CA GLN A 172 -5.87 5.64 1.37
C GLN A 172 -6.63 6.23 0.17
N ALA A 173 -7.09 5.38 -0.76
CA ALA A 173 -7.80 5.79 -1.98
C ALA A 173 -9.28 6.17 -1.77
N SER A 174 -9.86 5.87 -0.59
CA SER A 174 -11.24 6.25 -0.25
C SER A 174 -11.39 7.75 0.11
N SER A 175 -10.37 8.58 -0.12
CA SER A 175 -10.34 10.00 0.22
C SER A 175 -11.07 10.92 -0.78
N VAL A 176 -11.68 10.39 -1.84
CA VAL A 176 -12.52 11.21 -2.75
C VAL A 176 -13.89 11.46 -2.11
N ILE A 177 -13.93 12.35 -1.12
CA ILE A 177 -15.14 13.08 -0.72
C ILE A 177 -15.36 14.15 -1.80
N GLY A 178 -15.74 13.70 -2.99
CA GLY A 178 -15.87 14.50 -4.19
C GLY A 178 -17.28 14.48 -4.75
N ALA A 179 -18.30 14.73 -3.92
CA ALA A 179 -19.57 15.26 -4.42
C ALA A 179 -19.53 16.79 -4.19
N PRO A 180 -19.79 17.63 -5.22
CA PRO A 180 -19.45 19.04 -5.16
C PRO A 180 -20.27 19.73 -4.07
N LEU A 181 -19.59 20.40 -3.15
CA LEU A 181 -20.18 21.39 -2.24
C LEU A 181 -21.11 22.37 -2.99
N ALA A 182 -20.88 22.57 -4.29
CA ALA A 182 -21.72 23.34 -5.19
C ALA A 182 -23.16 22.82 -5.36
N ALA A 183 -23.42 21.50 -5.28
CA ALA A 183 -24.77 20.94 -5.35
C ALA A 183 -25.59 21.19 -4.07
N LEU A 184 -24.92 21.35 -2.93
CA LEU A 184 -25.55 21.73 -1.66
C LEU A 184 -25.90 23.23 -1.62
N LEU A 185 -25.13 24.07 -2.31
CA LEU A 185 -25.33 25.52 -2.33
C LEU A 185 -26.41 26.00 -3.31
N SER A 186 -26.78 25.20 -4.30
CA SER A 186 -27.78 25.54 -5.33
C SER A 186 -29.21 25.05 -5.03
N SER A 187 -29.41 24.29 -3.96
CA SER A 187 -30.73 23.79 -3.56
C SER A 187 -31.54 24.86 -2.77
N PRO A 188 -32.84 25.04 -3.05
CA PRO A 188 -33.71 25.93 -2.28
C PRO A 188 -33.97 25.45 -0.84
N LEU A 189 -33.42 24.31 -0.44
CA LEU A 189 -33.56 23.68 0.87
C LEU A 189 -32.59 24.25 1.93
N LYS A 190 -32.37 25.58 1.95
CA LYS A 190 -31.47 26.24 2.91
C LYS A 190 -31.88 26.05 4.38
N LEU A 191 -33.16 25.73 4.63
CA LEU A 191 -33.70 25.50 5.97
C LEU A 191 -33.34 24.13 6.57
N LEU A 192 -32.83 23.21 5.75
CA LEU A 192 -32.32 21.90 6.17
C LEU A 192 -30.79 21.82 6.09
N MET A 193 -30.11 22.96 5.87
CA MET A 193 -28.65 23.03 5.89
C MET A 193 -28.18 22.70 7.31
N PRO A 194 -27.45 21.59 7.50
CA PRO A 194 -26.88 21.28 8.80
C PRO A 194 -25.95 22.42 9.21
N SER A 195 -25.84 22.67 10.52
CA SER A 195 -24.82 23.60 11.03
C SER A 195 -23.43 23.18 10.52
N PRO A 196 -22.43 24.07 10.47
CA PRO A 196 -21.06 23.69 10.09
C PRO A 196 -20.54 22.47 10.88
N VAL A 197 -20.92 22.36 12.16
CA VAL A 197 -20.65 21.19 13.02
C VAL A 197 -21.40 19.94 12.55
N GLY A 198 -22.67 20.08 12.15
CA GLY A 198 -23.45 18.99 11.58
C GLY A 198 -22.86 18.47 10.26
N VAL A 199 -22.43 19.36 9.36
CA VAL A 199 -21.75 18.98 8.11
C VAL A 199 -20.44 18.25 8.41
N ALA A 200 -19.61 18.79 9.30
CA ALA A 200 -18.35 18.15 9.69
C ALA A 200 -18.58 16.75 10.28
N THR A 201 -19.60 16.59 11.13
CA THR A 201 -19.93 15.31 11.77
C THR A 201 -20.39 14.26 10.75
N VAL A 202 -21.28 14.63 9.82
CA VAL A 202 -21.74 13.72 8.76
C VAL A 202 -20.59 13.32 7.84
N THR A 203 -19.76 14.27 7.43
CA THR A 203 -18.59 13.99 6.58
C THR A 203 -17.60 13.06 7.27
N ALA A 204 -17.29 13.29 8.55
CA ALA A 204 -16.42 12.42 9.32
C ALA A 204 -17.01 11.01 9.47
N GLY A 205 -18.31 10.90 9.74
CA GLY A 205 -19.02 9.62 9.83
C GLY A 205 -18.99 8.85 8.50
N MET A 206 -19.27 9.53 7.38
CA MET A 206 -19.20 8.94 6.04
C MET A 206 -17.79 8.47 5.69
N TYR A 207 -16.76 9.27 6.02
CA TYR A 207 -15.36 8.89 5.82
C TYR A 207 -15.00 7.62 6.61
N CYS A 208 -15.30 7.59 7.91
CA CYS A 208 -15.00 6.44 8.76
C CYS A 208 -15.72 5.18 8.28
N MET A 209 -16.98 5.29 7.86
CA MET A 209 -17.72 4.13 7.36
C MET A 209 -17.26 3.67 5.99
N SER A 210 -16.96 4.60 5.07
CA SER A 210 -16.38 4.28 3.77
C SER A 210 -15.07 3.51 3.93
N ARG A 211 -14.18 4.01 4.81
CA ARG A 211 -12.89 3.36 5.09
C ARG A 211 -13.05 1.99 5.76
N TYR A 212 -14.06 1.81 6.60
CA TYR A 212 -14.34 0.50 7.20
C TYR A 212 -14.89 -0.49 6.16
N ALA A 213 -15.77 -0.06 5.27
CA ALA A 213 -16.31 -0.92 4.21
C ALA A 213 -15.25 -1.37 3.21
N THR A 214 -14.19 -0.56 3.00
CA THR A 214 -13.07 -0.90 2.10
C THR A 214 -11.90 -1.60 2.80
N ASP A 215 -11.98 -1.83 4.12
CA ASP A 215 -10.96 -2.59 4.85
C ASP A 215 -10.86 -4.02 4.31
N ILE A 216 -9.62 -4.52 4.16
CA ILE A 216 -9.38 -5.84 3.56
C ILE A 216 -9.95 -6.99 4.41
N GLY A 217 -10.19 -6.76 5.72
CA GLY A 217 -10.85 -7.71 6.61
C GLY A 217 -12.38 -7.67 6.56
N VAL A 218 -12.98 -6.69 5.88
CA VAL A 218 -14.44 -6.47 5.81
C VAL A 218 -14.99 -6.73 4.41
N ARG A 219 -14.24 -6.31 3.38
CA ARG A 219 -14.66 -6.43 1.99
C ARG A 219 -14.80 -7.88 1.56
N THR A 220 -15.67 -8.13 0.57
CA THR A 220 -16.02 -9.49 0.10
C THR A 220 -15.38 -9.86 -1.24
N ASP A 221 -14.82 -8.87 -1.93
CA ASP A 221 -14.14 -8.95 -3.22
C ASP A 221 -12.63 -9.17 -3.05
N VAL A 222 -12.23 -10.02 -2.11
CA VAL A 222 -10.83 -10.41 -1.89
C VAL A 222 -10.66 -11.91 -2.02
N ILE A 223 -9.52 -12.31 -2.59
CA ILE A 223 -9.11 -13.70 -2.71
C ILE A 223 -7.76 -13.91 -2.04
N LYS A 224 -7.59 -15.05 -1.37
CA LYS A 224 -6.29 -15.46 -0.85
C LYS A 224 -5.52 -16.18 -1.95
N VAL A 225 -4.34 -15.68 -2.30
CA VAL A 225 -3.53 -16.16 -3.43
C VAL A 225 -2.13 -16.51 -2.92
N ALA A 226 -1.65 -17.71 -3.25
CA ALA A 226 -0.27 -18.11 -2.97
C ALA A 226 0.71 -17.22 -3.76
N VAL A 227 1.90 -16.99 -3.22
CA VAL A 227 2.83 -16.02 -3.83
C VAL A 227 3.46 -16.53 -5.12
N GLU A 228 3.58 -17.85 -5.21
CA GLU A 228 4.02 -18.59 -6.38
C GLU A 228 3.05 -18.36 -7.54
N ASP A 229 1.74 -18.43 -7.28
CA ASP A 229 0.69 -18.20 -8.29
C ASP A 229 0.63 -16.73 -8.71
N LEU A 230 0.88 -15.79 -7.79
CA LEU A 230 0.91 -14.37 -8.10
C LEU A 230 2.06 -14.04 -9.07
N ALA A 231 3.27 -14.53 -8.79
CA ALA A 231 4.44 -14.25 -9.64
C ALA A 231 4.36 -14.89 -11.03
N VAL A 232 3.77 -16.09 -11.14
CA VAL A 232 3.59 -16.75 -12.44
C VAL A 232 2.66 -15.94 -13.36
N ASN A 233 1.59 -15.35 -12.79
CA ASN A 233 0.63 -14.54 -13.57
C ASN A 233 1.15 -13.15 -13.93
N LEU A 234 2.18 -12.64 -13.24
CA LEU A 234 2.87 -11.40 -13.59
C LEU A 234 3.87 -11.58 -14.75
N GLY A 235 4.05 -12.82 -15.23
CA GLY A 235 5.08 -13.22 -16.17
C GLY A 235 4.73 -13.21 -17.66
N TRP A 236 3.53 -12.82 -18.13
CA TRP A 236 3.22 -12.87 -19.59
C TRP A 236 2.51 -11.64 -20.18
N PRO A 237 3.04 -11.09 -21.31
CA PRO A 237 2.22 -10.53 -22.36
C PRO A 237 1.74 -11.68 -23.27
N VAL A 238 0.42 -11.89 -23.40
CA VAL A 238 -0.12 -12.69 -24.51
C VAL A 238 -0.59 -11.73 -25.59
N SER A 239 0.37 -11.20 -26.36
CA SER A 239 0.12 -10.78 -27.72
C SER A 239 0.16 -12.04 -28.59
N ASN A 240 -0.98 -12.69 -28.78
CA ASN A 240 -1.17 -13.59 -29.91
C ASN A 240 -2.08 -12.89 -30.90
N GLU A 241 -1.49 -12.04 -31.74
CA GLU A 241 -1.99 -11.84 -33.09
C GLU A 241 -1.90 -13.20 -33.79
N VAL A 242 -3.04 -13.79 -34.09
CA VAL A 242 -3.10 -14.91 -35.04
C VAL A 242 -3.05 -14.28 -36.43
N GLU A 243 -1.84 -14.23 -36.98
CA GLU A 243 -1.62 -14.12 -38.43
C GLU A 243 -2.25 -15.36 -39.08
N ILE A 244 -3.33 -15.16 -39.83
CA ILE A 244 -3.88 -16.17 -40.72
C ILE A 244 -3.04 -16.13 -41.99
N GLU A 245 -2.06 -17.02 -42.11
CA GLU A 245 -1.47 -17.37 -43.40
C GLU A 245 -2.49 -18.19 -44.22
N GLU A 246 -3.06 -17.54 -45.23
CA GLU A 246 -3.85 -18.17 -46.30
C GLU A 246 -2.90 -19.00 -47.18
N ILE A 247 -2.92 -20.33 -47.02
CA ILE A 247 -2.29 -21.24 -47.99
C ILE A 247 -3.31 -21.59 -49.07
N THR A 248 -3.00 -21.11 -50.27
CA THR A 248 -3.65 -21.36 -51.56
C THR A 248 -3.84 -22.85 -51.85
N ARG A 249 -5.06 -23.24 -52.26
CA ARG A 249 -5.31 -24.27 -53.28
C ARG A 249 -6.54 -23.92 -54.09
#